data_AF-A0A955ZR71-F1
#
_entry.id   AF-A0A955ZR71-F1
#
_cell.length_a   1.000
_cell.length_b   1.000
_cell.length_c   1.000
_cell.angle_alpha   90.00
_cell.angle_beta   90.00
_cell.angle_gamma   90.00
#
_symmetry.space_group_name_H-M   'P 1'
#
loop_
_entity.id
_entity.type
_entity.pdbx_description
1 polymer ?
#
loop_
_entity_poly.entity_id
_entity_poly.type
_entity_poly.pdbx_seq_one_letter_code
_entity_poly.pdbx_strand_id
1 'polypeptide(L)'
;MSPKILVILSLLVILVGIPQFALAGEISKEQVSEWKLETQGWSILDHIAAANSEEEEVQSLESRVQHLDARISNLEKKPYFDPKGFTRSSLKLLSSTLEGKKNLLNEKIAWHFRQADQAKLTE
;
A
#
# COMPACT_ATOMS: atom_id res chain seq x y z
N MET A 1 -24.57 32.07 -18.30
CA MET A 1 -24.16 30.66 -18.45
C MET A 1 -23.10 30.38 -17.40
N SER A 2 -23.33 29.35 -16.57
CA SER A 2 -22.70 29.17 -15.27
C SER A 2 -21.31 28.52 -15.33
N PRO A 3 -20.35 28.92 -14.47
CA PRO A 3 -19.03 28.28 -14.38
C PRO A 3 -19.17 27.04 -13.50
N LYS A 4 -19.63 25.92 -14.08
CA LYS A 4 -19.75 24.63 -13.36
C LYS A 4 -19.02 23.47 -14.04
N ILE A 5 -18.22 23.74 -15.08
CA ILE A 5 -17.52 22.71 -15.85
C ILE A 5 -16.01 22.69 -15.51
N LEU A 6 -15.62 23.14 -14.31
CA LEU A 6 -14.21 23.17 -13.89
C LEU A 6 -13.85 22.18 -12.77
N VAL A 7 -14.73 21.23 -12.43
CA VAL A 7 -14.50 20.32 -11.28
C VAL A 7 -14.50 18.83 -11.66
N ILE A 8 -14.77 18.48 -12.93
CA ILE A 8 -14.90 17.06 -13.34
C ILE A 8 -13.60 16.48 -13.91
N LEU A 9 -12.52 17.25 -14.03
CA LEU A 9 -11.24 16.79 -14.58
C LEU A 9 -10.10 16.53 -13.58
N SER A 10 -10.35 16.60 -12.27
CA SER A 10 -9.30 16.37 -11.24
C SER A 10 -9.46 15.08 -10.43
N LEU A 11 -10.24 14.10 -10.89
CA LEU A 11 -10.33 12.78 -10.24
C LEU A 11 -9.79 11.61 -11.09
N LEU A 12 -9.23 11.93 -12.25
CA LEU A 12 -8.56 10.99 -13.15
C LEU A 12 -7.12 11.49 -13.27
N VAL A 13 -6.13 10.61 -13.11
CA VAL A 13 -4.68 10.92 -13.13
C VAL A 13 -4.09 11.37 -11.76
N ILE A 14 -4.27 10.54 -10.73
CA ILE A 14 -3.14 10.17 -9.86
C ILE A 14 -3.02 8.65 -9.96
N LEU A 15 -2.58 8.24 -11.15
CA LEU A 15 -2.32 6.86 -11.56
C LEU A 15 -0.81 6.74 -11.76
N VAL A 16 -0.04 7.14 -10.75
CA VAL A 16 1.42 6.98 -10.73
C VAL A 16 1.72 5.88 -9.71
N GLY A 17 2.02 4.69 -10.23
CA GLY A 17 2.73 3.67 -9.46
C GLY A 17 1.90 2.56 -8.81
N ILE A 18 0.65 2.29 -9.23
CA ILE A 18 0.05 0.97 -8.95
C ILE A 18 0.27 0.13 -10.20
N PRO A 19 1.32 -0.72 -10.26
CA PRO A 19 1.35 -1.75 -11.31
C PRO A 19 0.03 -2.53 -11.25
N GLN A 20 -0.63 -2.66 -12.40
CA GLN A 20 -1.97 -3.22 -12.58
C GLN A 20 -2.10 -4.71 -12.18
N PHE A 21 -1.11 -5.28 -11.50
CA PHE A 21 -1.06 -6.70 -11.11
C PHE A 21 -1.59 -6.98 -9.71
N ALA A 22 -1.89 -5.96 -8.90
CA ALA A 22 -2.44 -6.10 -7.54
C ALA A 22 -3.94 -6.49 -7.49
N LEU A 23 -4.46 -7.18 -8.52
CA LEU A 23 -5.83 -7.68 -8.55
C LEU A 23 -5.98 -9.06 -7.87
N ALA A 24 -4.88 -9.71 -7.53
CA ALA A 24 -4.85 -10.90 -6.69
C ALA A 24 -3.86 -10.63 -5.55
N GLY A 25 -4.24 -10.93 -4.31
CA GLY A 25 -3.41 -10.70 -3.11
C GLY A 25 -2.12 -11.53 -3.03
N GLU A 26 -1.53 -11.91 -4.16
CA GLU A 26 -0.21 -12.53 -4.22
C GLU A 26 0.82 -11.46 -4.58
N ILE A 27 1.69 -11.17 -3.61
CA ILE A 27 2.97 -10.55 -3.86
C ILE A 27 3.70 -11.43 -4.87
N SER A 28 3.92 -10.94 -6.08
CA SER A 28 4.68 -11.72 -7.05
C SER A 28 6.15 -11.75 -6.63
N LYS A 29 6.78 -12.92 -6.67
CA LYS A 29 8.19 -13.08 -6.33
C LYS A 29 9.08 -12.20 -7.23
N GLU A 30 8.57 -11.88 -8.40
CA GLU A 30 9.15 -10.96 -9.38
C GLU A 30 9.27 -9.55 -8.81
N GLN A 31 8.20 -9.00 -8.22
CA GLN A 31 8.25 -7.67 -7.57
C GLN A 31 9.31 -7.64 -6.46
N VAL A 32 9.34 -8.68 -5.62
CA VAL A 32 10.34 -8.79 -4.53
C VAL A 32 11.77 -8.85 -5.05
N SER A 33 11.97 -9.53 -6.17
CA SER A 33 13.31 -9.68 -6.77
C SER A 33 13.77 -8.38 -7.43
N GLU A 34 12.86 -7.66 -8.08
CA GLU A 34 13.14 -6.41 -8.79
C GLU A 34 13.71 -5.34 -7.86
N TRP A 35 12.99 -4.99 -6.78
CA TRP A 35 13.47 -3.93 -5.88
C TRP A 35 14.69 -4.33 -5.05
N LYS A 36 14.93 -5.63 -4.80
CA LYS A 36 16.16 -6.08 -4.14
C LYS A 36 17.38 -5.87 -5.02
N LEU A 37 17.29 -6.18 -6.31
CA LEU A 37 18.38 -5.99 -7.27
C LEU A 37 18.69 -4.51 -7.48
N GLU A 38 17.64 -3.68 -7.60
CA GLU A 38 17.78 -2.23 -7.78
C GLU A 38 18.51 -1.56 -6.60
N THR A 39 18.25 -2.04 -5.38
CA THR A 39 18.71 -1.41 -4.14
C THR A 39 19.98 -2.02 -3.55
N GLN A 40 20.51 -3.13 -4.11
CA GLN A 40 21.60 -3.90 -3.51
C GLN A 40 22.92 -3.10 -3.34
N GLY A 41 23.18 -2.14 -4.22
CA GLY A 41 24.40 -1.33 -4.20
C GLY A 41 24.27 0.01 -3.47
N TRP A 42 23.16 0.25 -2.76
CA TRP A 42 22.90 1.52 -2.10
C TRP A 42 23.77 1.70 -0.86
N SER A 43 23.99 2.97 -0.47
CA SER A 43 24.72 3.25 0.77
C SER A 43 23.85 2.93 2.00
N ILE A 44 24.50 2.81 3.17
CA ILE A 44 23.80 2.63 4.46
C ILE A 44 22.76 3.73 4.68
N LEU A 45 23.12 4.99 4.38
CA LEU A 45 22.21 6.13 4.57
C LEU A 45 21.01 6.05 3.63
N ASP A 46 21.21 5.61 2.39
CA ASP A 46 20.13 5.43 1.42
C ASP A 46 19.16 4.33 1.85
N HIS A 47 19.69 3.19 2.35
CA HIS A 47 18.84 2.13 2.90
C HIS A 47 18.01 2.61 4.09
N ILE A 48 18.61 3.35 5.03
CA ILE A 48 17.90 3.88 6.21
C ILE A 48 16.84 4.90 5.78
N ALA A 49 17.17 5.81 4.86
CA ALA A 49 16.23 6.80 4.36
C ALA A 49 15.02 6.16 3.66
N ALA A 50 15.27 5.13 2.85
CA ALA A 50 14.21 4.37 2.18
C ALA A 50 13.32 3.63 3.19
N ALA A 51 13.91 2.94 4.17
CA ALA A 51 13.16 2.26 5.23
C ALA A 51 12.23 3.22 5.98
N ASN A 52 12.72 4.40 6.38
CA ASN A 52 11.91 5.40 7.07
C ASN A 52 10.75 5.91 6.19
N SER A 53 11.01 6.19 4.91
CA SER A 53 9.96 6.64 3.98
C SER A 53 8.89 5.56 3.78
N GLU A 54 9.29 4.29 3.74
CA GLU A 54 8.36 3.16 3.61
C GLU A 54 7.56 2.94 4.90
N GLU A 55 8.14 3.17 6.08
CA GLU A 55 7.44 3.14 7.37
C GLU A 55 6.32 4.19 7.44
N GLU A 56 6.55 5.41 6.94
CA GLU A 56 5.51 6.44 6.84
C GLU A 56 4.35 5.97 5.94
N GLU A 57 4.64 5.30 4.82
CA GLU A 57 3.61 4.74 3.96
C GLU A 57 2.85 3.59 4.65
N VAL A 58 3.54 2.73 5.39
CA VAL A 58 2.92 1.67 6.22
C VAL A 58 1.93 2.27 7.21
N GLN A 59 2.30 3.31 7.95
CA GLN A 59 1.41 3.97 8.92
C GLN A 59 0.16 4.57 8.25
N SER A 60 0.33 5.15 7.06
CA SER A 60 -0.77 5.65 6.24
C SER A 60 -1.72 4.52 5.80
N LEU A 61 -1.16 3.40 5.34
CA LEU A 61 -1.95 2.22 4.96
C LEU A 61 -2.70 1.62 6.15
N GLU A 62 -2.08 1.54 7.33
CA GLU A 62 -2.72 1.06 8.55
C GLU A 62 -3.94 1.89 8.93
N SER A 63 -3.79 3.22 8.90
CA SER A 63 -4.90 4.14 9.18
C SER A 63 -6.07 3.92 8.19
N ARG A 64 -5.75 3.66 6.92
CA ARG A 64 -6.76 3.40 5.88
C ARG A 64 -7.46 2.05 6.09
N VAL A 65 -6.72 1.00 6.42
CA VAL A 65 -7.27 -0.34 6.73
C VAL A 65 -8.22 -0.24 7.92
N GLN A 66 -7.78 0.37 9.03
CA GLN A 66 -8.63 0.58 10.20
C GLN A 66 -9.94 1.32 9.87
N HIS A 67 -9.87 2.34 9.01
CA HIS A 67 -11.06 3.06 8.56
C HIS A 67 -11.99 2.19 7.70
N LEU A 68 -11.44 1.35 6.82
CA LEU A 68 -12.24 0.40 6.03
C LEU A 68 -12.90 -0.65 6.92
N ASP A 69 -12.18 -1.20 7.90
CA ASP A 69 -12.69 -2.20 8.83
C ASP A 69 -13.81 -1.63 9.71
N ALA A 70 -13.67 -0.40 10.18
CA ALA A 70 -14.74 0.29 10.89
C ALA A 70 -16.01 0.44 10.03
N ARG A 71 -15.85 0.77 8.74
CA ARG A 71 -16.98 0.87 7.79
C ARG A 71 -17.61 -0.49 7.52
N ILE A 72 -16.81 -1.54 7.34
CA ILE A 72 -17.28 -2.92 7.17
C ILE A 72 -18.10 -3.33 8.40
N SER A 73 -17.57 -3.12 9.61
CA SER A 73 -18.26 -3.45 10.86
C SER A 73 -19.61 -2.73 10.99
N ASN A 74 -19.66 -1.45 10.58
CA ASN A 74 -20.90 -0.67 10.58
C ASN A 74 -21.95 -1.24 9.61
N LEU A 75 -21.53 -1.67 8.41
CA LEU A 75 -22.43 -2.30 7.43
C LEU A 75 -22.89 -3.69 7.89
N GLU A 76 -22.04 -4.44 8.59
CA GLU A 76 -22.40 -5.74 9.17
C GLU A 76 -23.47 -5.61 10.27
N LYS A 77 -23.40 -4.55 11.07
CA LYS A 77 -24.43 -4.24 12.08
C LYS A 77 -25.73 -3.71 11.46
N LYS A 78 -25.68 -3.16 10.25
CA LYS A 78 -26.80 -2.51 9.58
C LYS A 78 -26.98 -3.04 8.14
N PRO A 79 -27.33 -4.32 7.98
CA PRO A 79 -27.37 -4.98 6.67
C PRO A 79 -28.38 -4.36 5.70
N TYR A 80 -29.39 -3.64 6.20
CA TYR A 80 -30.35 -2.93 5.37
C TYR A 80 -29.75 -1.77 4.56
N PHE A 81 -28.59 -1.24 4.95
CA PHE A 81 -27.84 -0.23 4.17
C PHE A 81 -27.02 -0.84 3.04
N ASP A 82 -26.79 -2.15 3.05
CA ASP A 82 -26.13 -2.91 1.98
C ASP A 82 -26.79 -4.29 1.82
N PRO A 83 -28.06 -4.34 1.38
CA PRO A 83 -28.86 -5.56 1.42
C PRO A 83 -28.32 -6.66 0.49
N LYS A 84 -27.58 -6.28 -0.56
CA LYS A 84 -26.92 -7.22 -1.48
C LYS A 84 -25.48 -7.54 -1.08
N GLY A 85 -24.94 -6.87 -0.06
CA GLY A 85 -23.58 -7.08 0.42
C GLY A 85 -22.50 -6.60 -0.55
N PHE A 86 -22.83 -5.84 -1.59
CA PHE A 86 -21.87 -5.44 -2.61
C PHE A 86 -20.85 -4.45 -2.04
N THR A 87 -21.32 -3.46 -1.27
CA THR A 87 -20.42 -2.47 -0.67
C THR A 87 -19.49 -3.13 0.34
N ARG A 88 -20.01 -3.98 1.22
CA ARG A 88 -19.22 -4.72 2.21
C ARG A 88 -18.18 -5.61 1.52
N SER A 89 -18.56 -6.32 0.46
CA SER A 89 -17.64 -7.20 -0.27
C SER A 89 -16.52 -6.41 -0.94
N SER A 90 -16.84 -5.30 -1.61
CA SER A 90 -15.83 -4.42 -2.21
C SER A 90 -14.90 -3.79 -1.18
N LEU A 91 -15.42 -3.38 -0.02
CA LEU A 91 -14.60 -2.84 1.07
C LEU A 91 -13.66 -3.92 1.65
N LYS A 92 -14.14 -5.17 1.81
CA LYS A 92 -13.31 -6.29 2.26
C LYS A 92 -12.18 -6.59 1.29
N LEU A 93 -12.48 -6.61 -0.01
CA LEU A 93 -11.47 -6.78 -1.06
C LEU A 93 -10.43 -5.66 -0.98
N LEU A 94 -10.86 -4.41 -0.90
CA LEU A 94 -9.96 -3.27 -0.77
C LEU A 94 -9.10 -3.34 0.50
N SER A 95 -9.69 -3.70 1.64
CA SER A 95 -8.96 -3.86 2.92
C SER A 95 -7.86 -4.90 2.76
N SER A 96 -8.20 -6.08 2.22
CA SER A 96 -7.25 -7.16 1.95
C SER A 96 -6.13 -6.74 0.97
N THR A 97 -6.44 -5.98 -0.07
CA THR A 97 -5.42 -5.44 -0.98
C THR A 97 -4.46 -4.48 -0.26
N LEU A 98 -4.98 -3.59 0.59
CA LEU A 98 -4.13 -2.66 1.35
C LEU A 98 -3.27 -3.40 2.38
N GLU A 99 -3.80 -4.44 3.03
CA GLU A 99 -3.03 -5.32 3.92
C GLU A 99 -1.90 -6.03 3.16
N GLY A 100 -2.17 -6.54 1.95
CA GLY A 100 -1.15 -7.14 1.10
C GLY A 100 -0.03 -6.15 0.76
N LYS A 101 -0.39 -4.92 0.38
CA LYS A 101 0.60 -3.85 0.12
C LYS A 101 1.41 -3.51 1.38
N LYS A 102 0.77 -3.43 2.54
CA LYS A 102 1.44 -3.17 3.81
C LYS A 102 2.49 -4.25 4.11
N ASN A 103 2.13 -5.52 3.92
CA ASN A 103 3.04 -6.64 4.14
C ASN A 103 4.25 -6.58 3.20
N LEU A 104 4.05 -6.23 1.93
CA LEU A 104 5.15 -6.03 0.98
C LEU A 104 6.11 -4.92 1.43
N LEU A 105 5.58 -3.78 1.89
CA LEU A 105 6.41 -2.69 2.41
C LEU A 105 7.18 -3.12 3.66
N ASN A 106 6.55 -3.86 4.57
CA ASN A 106 7.25 -4.39 5.76
C ASN A 106 8.40 -5.34 5.37
N GLU A 107 8.22 -6.18 4.34
CA GLU A 107 9.30 -7.02 3.83
C GLU A 107 10.44 -6.19 3.23
N LYS A 108 10.11 -5.09 2.55
CA LYS A 108 11.05 -4.16 1.94
C LYS A 108 11.84 -3.38 2.98
N ILE A 109 11.17 -2.83 4.00
CA ILE A 109 11.79 -2.21 5.18
C ILE A 109 12.77 -3.18 5.84
N ALA A 110 12.35 -4.42 6.10
CA ALA A 110 13.20 -5.43 6.71
C ALA A 110 14.43 -5.78 5.84
N TRP A 111 14.31 -5.70 4.52
CA TRP A 111 15.46 -5.84 3.62
C TRP A 111 16.42 -4.67 3.74
N HIS A 112 15.93 -3.43 3.69
CA HIS A 112 16.76 -2.24 3.82
C HIS A 112 17.56 -2.25 5.13
N PHE A 113 16.94 -2.58 6.26
CA PHE A 113 17.66 -2.71 7.53
C PHE A 113 18.72 -3.81 7.52
N ARG A 114 18.42 -4.99 6.94
CA ARG A 114 19.43 -6.06 6.80
C ARG A 114 20.63 -5.63 5.95
N GLN A 115 20.42 -4.91 4.85
CA GLN A 115 21.51 -4.40 4.02
C GLN A 115 22.35 -3.35 4.76
N ALA A 116 21.70 -2.42 5.45
CA ALA A 116 22.39 -1.43 6.27
C ALA A 116 23.27 -2.09 7.37
N ASP A 117 22.77 -3.14 8.02
CA ASP A 117 23.54 -3.86 9.04
C ASP A 117 24.67 -4.70 8.45
N GLN A 118 24.48 -5.30 7.27
CA GLN A 118 25.55 -6.03 6.57
C GLN A 118 26.70 -5.09 6.17
N ALA A 119 26.39 -3.91 5.65
CA ALA A 119 27.40 -2.94 5.25
C ALA A 119 28.23 -2.42 6.43
N LYS A 120 27.62 -2.24 7.63
CA LYS A 120 28.35 -1.88 8.86
C LYS A 120 29.40 -2.91 9.29
N LEU A 121 29.19 -4.20 8.97
CA LEU A 121 30.13 -5.28 9.33
C LEU A 121 31.34 -5.35 8.39
N THR A 122 31.26 -4.68 7.24
CA THR A 122 32.32 -4.67 6.22
C THR A 122 33.21 -3.43 6.26
N GLU A 123 32.84 -2.42 7.07
CA GLU A 123 33.65 -1.24 7.40
C GLU A 123 34.55 -1.50 8.62
#